data_AF-A0A5Q4GSS5-F1
#
_entry.id   AF-A0A5Q4GSS5-F1
#
_cell.length_a   1.000
_cell.length_b   1.000
_cell.length_c   1.000
_cell.angle_alpha   90.00
_cell.angle_beta   90.00
_cell.angle_gamma   90.00
#
_symmetry.space_group_name_H-M   'P 1'
#
loop_
_entity.id
_entity.type
_entity.pdbx_description
1 polymer ?
#
loop_
_entity_poly.entity_id
_entity_poly.type
_entity_poly.pdbx_seq_one_letter_code
_entity_poly.pdbx_strand_id
1 'polypeptide(L)'
;MSSLAKSCPHCDTPVGKLGGDERRKLARNRWRRQADRAANATYIALAMLLIGAIWWWGAPPQGWFFPPPVAAIILLPLGLVLYLVARVRLFWLRMPRNRPPPD
;
A
#
# COMPACT_ATOMS: atom_id res chain seq x y z
N MET A 1 -23.72 1.19 -11.18
CA MET A 1 -23.89 1.70 -9.79
C MET A 1 -25.38 1.84 -9.54
N SER A 2 -25.97 1.07 -8.62
CA SER A 2 -27.41 1.08 -8.35
C SER A 2 -27.69 1.71 -7.00
N SER A 3 -28.54 2.74 -6.98
CA SER A 3 -28.88 3.61 -5.84
C SER A 3 -29.86 3.00 -4.83
N LEU A 4 -30.09 1.67 -4.88
CA LEU A 4 -31.05 0.95 -4.01
C LEU A 4 -30.42 -0.16 -3.14
N ALA A 5 -29.10 -0.30 -3.13
CA ALA A 5 -28.44 -1.36 -2.38
C ALA A 5 -28.52 -1.14 -0.86
N LYS A 6 -29.27 -2.00 -0.17
CA LYS A 6 -29.50 -2.01 1.29
C LYS A 6 -28.21 -2.29 2.10
N SER A 7 -27.24 -2.93 1.47
CA SER A 7 -25.88 -3.18 1.96
C SER A 7 -24.84 -2.88 0.87
N CYS A 8 -23.62 -2.50 1.25
CA CYS A 8 -22.50 -2.42 0.31
C CYS A 8 -22.13 -3.85 -0.14
N PRO A 9 -22.28 -4.25 -1.41
CA PRO A 9 -21.97 -5.62 -1.85
C PRO A 9 -20.47 -5.99 -1.74
N HIS A 10 -19.61 -4.99 -1.53
CA HIS A 10 -18.17 -5.17 -1.35
C HIS A 10 -17.73 -5.17 0.13
N CYS A 11 -18.60 -4.73 1.03
CA CYS A 11 -18.27 -4.40 2.41
C CYS A 11 -19.22 -5.04 3.43
N ASP A 12 -20.30 -5.64 2.94
CA ASP A 12 -21.48 -6.16 3.63
C ASP A 12 -21.96 -5.31 4.82
N THR A 13 -21.87 -3.99 4.66
CA THR A 13 -22.24 -3.04 5.70
C THR A 13 -23.64 -2.48 5.38
N PRO A 14 -24.59 -2.49 6.34
CA PRO A 14 -25.96 -2.04 6.09
C PRO A 14 -25.98 -0.52 5.92
N VAL A 15 -25.91 -0.05 4.66
CA VAL A 15 -25.81 1.39 4.35
C VAL A 15 -27.15 2.10 4.53
N GLY A 16 -28.26 1.35 4.50
CA GLY A 16 -29.63 1.88 4.51
C GLY A 16 -30.15 2.41 5.85
N LYS A 17 -29.49 2.14 6.99
CA LYS A 17 -29.96 2.53 8.34
C LYS A 17 -28.92 3.27 9.20
N LEU A 18 -27.87 3.82 8.60
CA LEU A 18 -26.81 4.50 9.37
C LEU A 18 -27.19 5.97 9.60
N GLY A 19 -27.20 6.38 10.87
CA GLY A 19 -27.27 7.79 11.26
C GLY A 19 -26.03 8.59 10.81
N GLY A 20 -26.09 9.92 10.87
CA GLY A 20 -25.01 10.81 10.40
C GLY A 20 -23.64 10.50 10.99
N ASP A 21 -23.58 10.16 12.28
CA ASP A 21 -22.34 9.82 12.99
C ASP A 21 -21.78 8.44 12.62
N GLU A 22 -22.65 7.46 12.40
CA GLU A 22 -22.21 6.11 12.01
C GLU A 22 -21.64 6.12 10.59
N ARG A 23 -22.19 6.94 9.69
CA ARG A 23 -21.64 7.16 8.35
C ARG A 23 -20.22 7.75 8.40
N ARG A 24 -19.97 8.70 9.32
CA ARG A 24 -18.63 9.29 9.54
C ARG A 24 -17.65 8.24 10.08
N LYS A 25 -18.04 7.46 11.09
CA LYS A 25 -17.23 6.34 11.62
C LYS A 25 -16.88 5.31 10.54
N LEU A 26 -17.83 4.97 9.67
CA LEU A 26 -17.60 4.06 8.55
C LEU A 26 -16.69 4.62 7.46
N ALA A 27 -16.80 5.91 7.15
CA ALA A 27 -15.87 6.58 6.23
C ALA A 27 -14.44 6.57 6.79
N ARG A 28 -14.27 6.82 8.10
CA ARG A 28 -12.97 6.73 8.77
C ARG A 28 -12.38 5.32 8.75
N ASN A 29 -13.18 4.30 9.05
CA ASN A 29 -12.72 2.91 9.03
C ASN A 29 -12.30 2.46 7.62
N ARG A 30 -13.03 2.89 6.58
CA ARG A 30 -12.65 2.64 5.19
C ARG A 30 -11.33 3.31 4.83
N TRP A 31 -11.16 4.57 5.21
CA TRP A 31 -9.91 5.30 4.99
C TRP A 31 -8.72 4.65 5.72
N ARG A 32 -8.89 4.25 6.99
CA ARG A 32 -7.87 3.52 7.75
C ARG A 32 -7.44 2.23 7.05
N ARG A 33 -8.41 1.38 6.65
CA ARG A 33 -8.11 0.13 5.92
C ARG A 33 -7.35 0.38 4.62
N GLN A 34 -7.66 1.47 3.90
CA GLN A 34 -6.93 1.83 2.68
C GLN A 34 -5.51 2.30 2.97
N ALA A 35 -5.32 3.11 4.03
CA ALA A 35 -4.02 3.55 4.48
C ALA A 35 -3.15 2.38 4.96
N ASP A 36 -3.73 1.43 5.70
CA ASP A 36 -3.05 0.23 6.20
C ASP A 36 -2.60 -0.67 5.04
N ARG A 37 -3.46 -0.88 4.02
CA ARG A 37 -3.08 -1.62 2.80
C ARG A 37 -1.93 -0.94 2.05
N ALA A 38 -1.96 0.39 1.92
CA ALA A 38 -0.87 1.13 1.28
C ALA A 38 0.43 1.06 2.08
N ALA A 39 0.35 1.08 3.42
CA ALA A 39 1.51 0.90 4.29
C ALA A 39 2.09 -0.52 4.15
N ASN A 40 1.25 -1.56 4.19
CA ASN A 40 1.68 -2.94 4.01
C ASN A 40 2.35 -3.17 2.65
N ALA A 41 1.81 -2.59 1.57
CA ALA A 41 2.44 -2.65 0.25
C ALA A 41 3.84 -2.02 0.25
N THR A 42 4.04 -0.93 1.00
CA THR A 42 5.35 -0.29 1.15
C THR A 42 6.34 -1.19 1.89
N TYR A 43 5.90 -1.86 2.96
CA TYR A 43 6.73 -2.81 3.70
C TYR A 43 7.10 -4.04 2.87
N ILE A 44 6.16 -4.57 2.07
CA ILE A 44 6.44 -5.69 1.16
C ILE A 44 7.46 -5.29 0.10
N ALA A 45 7.32 -4.10 -0.51
CA ALA A 45 8.28 -3.60 -1.48
C ALA A 45 9.68 -3.42 -0.86
N LEU A 46 9.75 -2.89 0.37
CA LEU A 46 11.01 -2.76 1.11
C LEU A 46 11.63 -4.13 1.41
N ALA A 47 10.83 -5.09 1.89
CA ALA A 47 11.29 -6.46 2.14
C ALA A 47 11.85 -7.10 0.86
N MET A 48 11.20 -6.90 -0.28
CA MET A 48 11.65 -7.43 -1.57
C MET A 48 12.99 -6.81 -2.00
N LEU A 49 13.18 -5.51 -1.78
CA LEU A 49 14.48 -4.83 -2.00
C LEU A 49 15.58 -5.42 -1.11
N LEU A 50 15.30 -5.61 0.17
CA LEU A 50 16.26 -6.16 1.12
C LEU A 50 16.63 -7.60 0.77
N ILE A 51 15.64 -8.44 0.43
CA ILE A 51 15.90 -9.82 -0.01
C ILE A 51 16.75 -9.83 -1.27
N GLY A 52 16.46 -8.97 -2.25
CA GLY A 52 17.25 -8.83 -3.47
C GLY A 52 18.70 -8.40 -3.20
N ALA A 53 18.88 -7.44 -2.29
CA ALA A 53 20.21 -6.95 -1.90
C ALA A 53 21.01 -8.02 -1.14
N ILE A 54 20.39 -8.72 -0.19
CA ILE A 54 21.02 -9.82 0.57
C ILE A 54 21.39 -10.96 -0.38
N TRP A 55 20.50 -11.31 -1.31
CA TRP A 55 20.77 -12.34 -2.31
C TRP A 55 21.96 -11.97 -3.19
N TRP A 56 22.02 -10.73 -3.69
CA TRP A 56 23.14 -10.26 -4.49
C TRP A 56 24.45 -10.32 -3.69
N TRP A 57 24.44 -9.88 -2.43
CA TRP A 57 25.62 -9.94 -1.56
C TRP A 57 26.14 -11.37 -1.34
N GLY A 58 25.24 -12.36 -1.22
CA GLY A 58 25.58 -13.77 -1.01
C GLY A 58 25.86 -14.57 -2.29
N ALA A 59 25.56 -14.04 -3.47
CA ALA A 59 25.79 -14.72 -4.73
C ALA A 59 27.30 -14.71 -5.07
N PRO A 60 27.89 -15.81 -5.57
CA PRO A 60 29.27 -15.81 -6.07
C PRO A 60 29.39 -14.95 -7.34
N PRO A 61 30.43 -14.12 -7.49
CA PRO A 61 31.48 -13.78 -6.52
C PRO A 61 30.93 -12.96 -5.34
N GLN A 62 31.23 -13.35 -4.11
CA GLN A 62 30.66 -12.72 -2.91
C GLN A 62 30.96 -11.21 -2.81
N GLY A 63 30.00 -10.43 -2.31
CA GLY A 63 30.13 -8.99 -2.08
C GLY A 63 29.43 -8.11 -3.11
N TRP A 64 29.69 -6.79 -3.08
CA TRP A 64 29.19 -5.84 -4.09
C TRP A 64 30.10 -5.87 -5.32
N PHE A 65 29.99 -6.94 -6.12
CA PHE A 65 30.79 -7.09 -7.33
C PHE A 65 30.19 -6.34 -8.52
N PHE A 66 31.07 -5.83 -9.38
CA PHE A 66 30.72 -5.24 -10.67
C PHE A 66 31.36 -6.07 -11.80
N PRO A 67 30.62 -6.42 -12.86
CA PRO A 67 29.23 -6.07 -13.13
C PRO A 67 28.22 -6.83 -12.24
N PRO A 68 27.13 -6.19 -11.82
CA PRO A 68 26.07 -6.85 -11.04
C PRO A 68 25.46 -8.03 -11.82
N PRO A 69 24.98 -9.07 -11.11
CA PRO A 69 24.27 -10.17 -11.73
C PRO A 69 22.97 -9.65 -12.34
N VAL A 70 22.57 -10.23 -13.49
CA VAL A 70 21.38 -9.82 -14.25
C VAL A 70 20.13 -9.75 -13.37
N ALA A 71 20.01 -10.68 -12.41
CA ALA A 71 18.93 -10.68 -11.42
C ALA A 71 18.90 -9.38 -10.59
N ALA A 72 20.03 -8.89 -10.08
CA ALA A 72 20.09 -7.66 -9.31
C ALA A 72 19.78 -6.42 -10.16
N ILE A 73 20.22 -6.41 -11.42
CA ILE A 73 19.95 -5.34 -12.39
C ILE A 73 18.45 -5.17 -12.64
N ILE A 74 17.67 -6.25 -12.55
CA ILE A 74 16.22 -6.18 -12.75
C ILE A 74 15.49 -5.98 -11.42
N LEU A 75 15.85 -6.73 -10.38
CA LEU A 75 15.12 -6.79 -9.12
C LEU A 75 15.21 -5.48 -8.33
N LEU A 76 16.38 -4.83 -8.31
CA LEU A 76 16.59 -3.58 -7.58
C LEU A 76 15.80 -2.40 -8.17
N PRO A 77 15.90 -2.06 -9.46
CA PRO A 77 15.11 -0.97 -10.01
C PRO A 77 13.62 -1.29 -10.00
N LEU A 78 13.22 -2.55 -10.25
CA LEU A 78 11.80 -2.94 -10.16
C LEU A 78 11.27 -2.76 -8.73
N GLY A 79 12.01 -3.25 -7.72
CA GLY A 79 11.67 -3.07 -6.32
C GLY A 79 11.63 -1.60 -5.91
N LEU A 80 12.55 -0.78 -6.44
CA LEU A 80 12.58 0.66 -6.19
C LEU A 80 11.35 1.36 -6.76
N VAL A 81 10.97 1.05 -8.00
CA VAL A 81 9.78 1.61 -8.64
C VAL A 81 8.52 1.21 -7.85
N LEU A 82 8.38 -0.06 -7.49
CA LEU A 82 7.25 -0.54 -6.68
C LEU A 82 7.19 0.16 -5.32
N TYR A 83 8.35 0.34 -4.67
CA TYR A 83 8.45 1.08 -3.41
C TYR A 83 8.00 2.53 -3.58
N LEU A 84 8.48 3.23 -4.61
CA LEU A 84 8.12 4.62 -4.88
C LEU A 84 6.61 4.75 -5.15
N VAL A 85 6.03 3.88 -5.97
CA VAL A 85 4.58 3.88 -6.25
C VAL A 85 3.77 3.66 -4.97
N ALA A 86 4.15 2.67 -4.14
CA ALA A 86 3.48 2.41 -2.87
C ALA A 86 3.61 3.61 -1.91
N ARG A 87 4.79 4.22 -1.84
CA ARG A 87 5.08 5.36 -0.98
C ARG A 87 4.33 6.62 -1.41
N VAL A 88 4.27 6.91 -2.71
CA VAL A 88 3.48 8.01 -3.28
C VAL A 88 2.00 7.79 -2.98
N ARG A 89 1.49 6.57 -3.15
CA ARG A 89 0.09 6.24 -2.81
C ARG A 89 -0.21 6.46 -1.33
N LEU A 90 0.69 6.03 -0.44
CA LEU A 90 0.55 6.25 1.01
C LEU A 90 0.60 7.74 1.35
N PHE A 91 1.52 8.49 0.76
CA PHE A 91 1.65 9.94 0.95
C PHE A 91 0.39 10.66 0.48
N TRP A 92 -0.14 10.29 -0.68
CA TRP A 92 -1.37 10.85 -1.22
C TRP A 92 -2.60 10.55 -0.34
N LEU A 93 -2.69 9.35 0.25
CA LEU A 93 -3.74 9.02 1.21
C LEU A 93 -3.62 9.78 2.55
N ARG A 94 -2.39 10.11 2.98
CA ARG A 94 -2.12 10.87 4.21
C ARG A 94 -2.22 12.38 4.04
N MET A 95 -2.30 12.90 2.81
CA MET A 95 -2.47 14.33 2.58
C MET A 95 -3.75 14.84 3.25
N PRO A 96 -3.74 16.06 3.82
CA PRO A 96 -4.87 16.64 4.54
C PRO A 96 -6.12 16.77 3.66
N ARG A 97 -5.96 16.94 2.34
CA ARG A 97 -7.06 16.98 1.36
C ARG A 97 -7.90 15.70 1.31
N ASN A 98 -7.31 14.54 1.63
CA ASN A 98 -7.97 13.23 1.57
C ASN A 98 -8.27 12.67 2.97
N ARG A 99 -7.95 13.42 4.03
CA ARG A 99 -8.17 13.01 5.41
C ARG A 99 -9.63 13.31 5.79
N PRO A 100 -10.37 12.37 6.40
CA PRO A 100 -11.70 12.68 6.90
C PRO A 100 -11.60 13.77 7.98
N PRO A 101 -12.55 14.73 8.03
CA PRO A 101 -12.52 15.84 8.98
C PRO A 101 -12.47 15.33 10.43
N PRO A 102 -11.68 15.98 11.31
CA PRO A 102 -11.68 15.71 12.74
C PRO A 102 -13.05 16.06 13.35
N ASP A 103 -13.38 15.38 14.45
CA ASP A 103 -14.64 15.54 15.20
C ASP A 103 -14.67 16.89 15.93
#